data_AF-A0A7V8XZA9-F1
#
_entry.id   AF-A0A7V8XZA9-F1
#
_cell.length_a   1.000
_cell.length_b   1.000
_cell.length_c   1.000
_cell.angle_alpha   90.00
_cell.angle_beta   90.00
_cell.angle_gamma   90.00
#
_symmetry.space_group_name_H-M   'P 1'
#
loop_
_entity.id
_entity.type
_entity.pdbx_description
1 polymer ?
#
loop_
_entity_poly.entity_id
_entity_poly.type
_entity_poly.pdbx_seq_one_letter_code
_entity_poly.pdbx_strand_id
1 'polypeptide(L)' 'MADLKVRQLDERVARALKTRASRRGVSLEEEVRTTLAASVAARRDAFRRRAAALRAATSASPRKGTDSARTIRRERDASG' A
#
# COMPACT_ATOMS: atom_id res chain seq x y z
N MET A 1 3.82 17.91 -10.30
CA MET A 1 2.90 17.95 -9.14
C MET A 1 1.54 17.49 -9.60
N ALA A 2 0.78 16.86 -8.72
CA ALA A 2 -0.59 16.45 -9.00
C ALA A 2 -1.52 17.19 -8.04
N ASP A 3 -2.63 17.69 -8.56
CA ASP A 3 -3.62 18.42 -7.77
C ASP A 3 -4.83 17.55 -7.48
N LEU A 4 -5.39 17.69 -6.28
CA LEU A 4 -6.56 16.94 -5.84
C LEU A 4 -7.58 17.89 -5.24
N LYS A 5 -8.79 17.88 -5.80
CA LYS A 5 -9.95 18.59 -5.22
C LYS A 5 -10.85 17.61 -4.48
N VAL A 6 -10.97 17.76 -3.17
CA VAL A 6 -11.92 16.99 -2.35
C VAL A 6 -13.21 17.81 -2.22
N ARG A 7 -14.30 17.32 -2.80
CA ARG A 7 -15.64 17.93 -2.67
C ARG A 7 -16.40 17.29 -1.51
N GLN A 8 -17.34 18.03 -0.92
CA GLN A 8 -18.18 17.56 0.18
C GLN A 8 -17.37 16.96 1.35
N LEU A 9 -16.23 17.56 1.67
CA LEU A 9 -15.45 17.17 2.84
C LEU A 9 -16.26 17.48 4.10
N ASP A 10 -16.31 16.54 5.04
CA ASP A 10 -16.93 16.75 6.34
C ASP A 10 -16.32 17.99 7.01
N GLU A 11 -17.17 18.92 7.41
CA GLU A 11 -16.80 20.18 8.04
C GLU A 11 -16.01 19.95 9.35
N ARG A 12 -16.30 18.87 10.08
CA ARG A 12 -15.52 18.47 11.27
C ARG A 12 -14.08 18.14 10.90
N VAL A 13 -13.86 17.47 9.78
CA VAL A 13 -12.52 17.14 9.27
C VAL A 13 -11.80 18.40 8.81
N ALA A 14 -12.47 19.26 8.05
CA ALA A 14 -11.90 20.53 7.61
C ALA A 14 -11.44 21.41 8.79
N ARG A 15 -12.29 21.55 9.82
CA ARG A 15 -11.96 22.27 11.05
C ARG A 15 -10.77 21.66 11.79
N ALA A 16 -10.77 20.34 11.97
CA ALA A 16 -9.66 19.65 12.64
C ALA A 16 -8.32 19.88 11.91
N LEU A 17 -8.31 19.79 10.58
CA LEU A 17 -7.12 20.06 9.76
C LEU A 17 -6.64 21.50 9.93
N LYS A 18 -7.55 22.48 9.88
CA LYS A 18 -7.23 23.89 10.09
C LYS A 18 -6.64 24.15 11.48
N THR A 19 -7.25 23.61 12.52
CA THR A 19 -6.75 23.72 13.90
C THR A 19 -5.35 23.12 14.04
N ARG A 20 -5.08 21.94 13.46
CA ARG A 20 -3.74 21.35 13.48
C ARG A 20 -2.71 22.20 12.74
N ALA A 21 -3.06 22.69 11.55
CA ALA A 21 -2.18 23.57 10.77
C ALA A 21 -1.81 24.83 11.58
N SER A 22 -2.80 25.49 12.19
CA SER A 22 -2.57 26.66 13.05
C SER A 22 -1.69 26.33 14.26
N ARG A 23 -1.94 25.21 14.95
CA ARG A 23 -1.12 24.78 16.10
C ARG A 23 0.34 24.49 15.73
N ARG A 24 0.57 24.04 14.50
CA ARG A 24 1.91 23.73 13.97
C ARG A 24 2.58 24.93 13.28
N GLY A 25 1.87 26.04 13.11
CA GLY A 25 2.39 27.22 12.40
C GLY A 25 2.63 26.98 10.90
N VAL A 26 1.90 26.04 10.28
CA VAL A 26 2.03 25.69 8.86
C VAL A 26 0.76 26.04 8.07
N SER A 27 0.86 26.07 6.74
CA SER A 27 -0.32 26.23 5.89
C SER A 27 -1.23 25.00 5.96
N LEU A 28 -2.52 25.20 5.69
CA LEU A 28 -3.48 24.09 5.60
C LEU A 28 -3.07 23.07 4.52
N GLU A 29 -2.56 23.56 3.38
CA GLU A 29 -2.09 22.69 2.31
C GLU A 29 -0.92 21.81 2.76
N GLU A 30 0.05 22.37 3.48
CA GLU A 30 1.20 21.62 3.99
C GLU A 30 0.78 20.57 5.02
N GLU A 31 -0.17 20.91 5.88
CA GLU A 31 -0.75 19.97 6.84
C GLU A 31 -1.46 18.80 6.14
N VAL A 32 -2.26 19.09 5.11
CA VAL A 32 -2.94 18.09 4.29
C VAL A 32 -1.94 17.21 3.56
N ARG A 33 -0.95 17.82 2.89
CA ARG A 33 0.12 17.12 2.17
C ARG A 33 0.87 16.16 3.09
N THR A 34 1.30 16.64 4.25
CA THR A 34 2.00 15.85 5.26
C THR A 34 1.15 14.68 5.74
N THR A 35 -0.14 14.93 6.03
CA THR A 35 -1.07 13.89 6.51
C THR A 35 -1.28 12.80 5.47
N LEU A 36 -1.50 13.18 4.21
CA LEU A 36 -1.68 12.24 3.11
C LEU A 36 -0.41 11.44 2.84
N ALA A 37 0.76 12.10 2.83
CA ALA A 37 2.05 11.44 2.66
C ALA A 37 2.31 10.40 3.76
N ALA A 38 2.07 10.76 5.02
CA ALA A 38 2.21 9.86 6.16
C ALA A 38 1.28 8.64 6.06
N SER A 39 0.02 8.87 5.66
CA SER A 39 -0.98 7.80 5.49
C SER A 39 -0.58 6.80 4.40
N VAL A 40 -0.08 7.30 3.26
CA VAL A 40 0.41 6.46 2.16
C VAL A 40 1.68 5.72 2.56
N ALA A 41 2.63 6.38 3.23
CA ALA A 41 3.86 5.76 3.70
C ALA A 41 3.58 4.60 4.66
N ALA A 42 2.72 4.80 5.67
CA ALA A 42 2.34 3.77 6.63
C ALA A 42 1.76 2.51 5.93
N ARG A 43 0.90 2.71 4.93
CA ARG A 43 0.34 1.60 4.13
C ARG A 43 1.43 0.87 3.33
N ARG A 44 2.35 1.61 2.69
CA ARG A 44 3.46 1.03 1.91
C ARG A 44 4.42 0.24 2.80
N ASP A 45 4.73 0.73 3.98
CA ASP A 45 5.65 0.05 4.89
C ASP A 45 5.03 -1.21 5.47
N ALA A 46 3.75 -1.17 5.84
CA ALA A 46 3.01 -2.37 6.22
C ALA A 46 2.96 -3.42 5.10
N PHE A 47 2.84 -2.97 3.83
CA PHE A 47 2.92 -3.86 2.68
C PHE A 47 4.33 -4.45 2.50
N ARG A 48 5.37 -3.61 2.58
CA ARG A 48 6.78 -4.05 2.47
C ARG A 48 7.13 -5.10 3.52
N ARG A 49 6.71 -4.90 4.77
CA ARG A 49 6.90 -5.88 5.86
C ARG A 49 6.25 -7.22 5.54
N ARG A 50 5.00 -7.21 5.08
CA ARG A 50 4.29 -8.45 4.67
C ARG A 50 4.98 -9.14 3.50
N ALA A 51 5.40 -8.39 2.49
CA ALA A 51 6.13 -8.94 1.35
C ALA A 51 7.49 -9.54 1.76
N ALA A 52 8.22 -8.89 2.67
CA ALA A 52 9.49 -9.41 3.20
C ALA A 52 9.28 -10.72 3.98
N ALA A 53 8.25 -10.78 4.84
CA ALA A 53 7.90 -12.00 5.57
C ALA A 53 7.55 -13.15 4.62
N LEU A 54 6.77 -12.89 3.57
CA LEU A 54 6.44 -13.90 2.56
C LEU A 54 7.70 -14.38 1.82
N ARG A 55 8.58 -13.46 1.39
CA ARG A 55 9.84 -13.82 0.74
C ARG A 55 10.70 -14.68 1.65
N ALA A 56 10.87 -14.30 2.91
CA ALA A 56 11.63 -15.08 3.89
C ALA A 56 11.05 -16.49 4.09
N ALA A 57 9.72 -16.60 4.20
CA ALA A 57 9.03 -17.89 4.32
C ALA A 57 9.22 -18.76 3.07
N THR A 58 9.24 -18.15 1.87
CA THR A 58 9.41 -18.88 0.61
C THR A 58 10.87 -19.07 0.18
N SER A 59 11.83 -18.35 0.75
CA SER A 59 13.26 -18.44 0.41
C SER A 59 13.97 -19.62 1.09
N ALA A 60 13.43 -20.11 2.20
CA ALA A 60 13.96 -21.28 2.90
C ALA A 60 13.66 -22.61 2.19
N SER A 61 12.70 -22.63 1.25
CA SER A 61 12.49 -23.77 0.37
C SER A 61 13.31 -23.54 -0.89
N PRO A 62 14.36 -24.35 -1.17
CA PRO A 62 14.95 -24.35 -2.49
C PRO A 62 13.81 -24.67 -3.44
N ARG A 63 13.46 -23.72 -4.32
CA ARG A 63 12.55 -24.02 -5.41
C ARG A 63 13.26 -25.08 -6.25
N LYS A 64 13.01 -26.36 -5.99
CA LYS A 64 12.72 -27.26 -7.10
C LYS A 64 11.58 -26.56 -7.82
N GLY A 65 11.90 -25.81 -8.86
CA GLY A 65 10.90 -25.19 -9.70
C GLY A 65 10.04 -26.33 -10.21
N THR A 66 8.92 -26.59 -9.55
CA THR A 66 7.84 -27.32 -10.16
C THR A 66 7.38 -26.40 -11.26
N ASP A 67 7.87 -26.69 -12.47
CA ASP A 67 7.32 -26.13 -13.69
C ASP A 67 5.86 -26.56 -13.73
N SER A 68 5.00 -25.71 -13.15
CA SER A 68 3.58 -25.97 -13.02
C SER A 68 2.95 -26.18 -14.39
N ALA A 69 3.47 -25.51 -15.42
CA ALA A 69 3.04 -25.72 -16.78
C ALA A 69 3.39 -27.14 -17.27
N ARG A 70 4.52 -27.71 -16.87
CA ARG A 70 4.85 -29.12 -17.15
C ARG A 70 3.94 -30.10 -16.44
N THR A 71 3.58 -29.83 -15.18
CA THR A 71 2.65 -30.68 -14.41
C THR A 71 1.24 -30.64 -15.01
N ILE A 72 0.72 -29.44 -15.30
CA ILE A 72 -0.60 -29.24 -15.89
C ILE A 72 -0.70 -29.92 -17.27
N ARG A 73 0.35 -29.81 -18.11
CA ARG A 73 0.39 -30.52 -19.40
C ARG A 73 0.34 -32.03 -19.22
N ARG A 74 1.13 -32.59 -18.29
CA ARG A 74 1.12 -34.03 -18.00
C ARG A 74 -0.26 -34.55 -17.59
N GLU A 75 -0.93 -33.84 -16.69
CA GLU A 75 -2.25 -34.26 -16.19
C GLU A 75 -3.31 -34.18 -17.29
N ARG A 76 -3.30 -33.12 -18.10
CA ARG A 76 -4.21 -32.97 -19.24
C ARG A 76 -3.99 -34.08 -20.27
N ASP A 77 -2.74 -34.36 -20.63
CA ASP A 77 -2.41 -35.34 -21.66
C ASP A 77 -2.62 -36.79 -21.16
N ALA A 78 -2.74 -37.01 -19.84
CA ALA A 78 -3.04 -38.31 -19.23
C ALA A 78 -4.56 -38.57 -19.00
N SER A 79 -5.40 -37.56 -19.18
CA SER A 79 -6.86 -37.62 -18.94
C SER A 79 -7.70 -37.38 -20.20
N GLY A 80 -7.07 -37.17 -21.35
CA GLY A 80 -7.70 -37.17 -22.68
C GLY A 80 -7.41 -38.46 -23.43
#